data_AF-A0A379RYX4-F1
#
_entry.id   AF-A0A379RYX4-F1
#
_cell.length_a   1.000
_cell.length_b   1.000
_cell.length_c   1.000
_cell.angle_alpha   90.00
_cell.angle_beta   90.00
_cell.angle_gamma   90.00
#
_symmetry.space_group_name_H-M   'P 1'
#
loop_
_entity.id
_entity.type
_entity.pdbx_description
1 polymer ?
#
loop_
_entity_poly.entity_id
_entity_poly.type
_entity_poly.pdbx_seq_one_letter_code
_entity_poly.pdbx_strand_id
1 'polypeptide(L)'
;MDKYGYFTFGTGNDYSTRVARSAKKLIVEVNQYMPRVYGEGAVIHISEVDAIVENHEPLIELPVRTAVAEDIAISQIIASLVPDGACLQMGVGALPELICNALKEHNDLGVHTEALNPDW
;
A
#
# COMPACT_ATOMS: atom_id res chain seq x y z
N MET A 1 -11.50 -8.79 13.55
CA MET A 1 -11.35 -8.06 14.83
C MET A 1 -10.24 -8.71 15.66
N ASP A 2 -9.46 -7.96 16.43
CA ASP A 2 -8.54 -8.53 17.43
C ASP A 2 -9.22 -8.74 18.79
N LYS A 3 -8.47 -9.24 19.78
CA LYS A 3 -8.99 -9.50 21.14
C LYS A 3 -9.34 -8.22 21.91
N TYR A 4 -8.97 -7.05 21.41
CA TYR A 4 -9.24 -5.75 22.01
C TYR A 4 -10.36 -5.00 21.30
N GLY A 5 -11.04 -5.64 20.34
CA GLY A 5 -12.17 -5.04 19.62
C GLY A 5 -11.79 -4.22 18.39
N TYR A 6 -10.54 -4.28 17.91
CA TYR A 6 -10.10 -3.47 16.77
C TYR A 6 -10.10 -4.22 15.44
N PHE A 7 -10.56 -3.52 14.40
CA PHE A 7 -10.32 -3.82 12.99
C PHE A 7 -9.20 -2.92 12.45
N THR A 8 -8.78 -3.18 11.23
CA THR A 8 -7.75 -2.41 10.51
C THR A 8 -8.26 -2.07 9.12
N PHE A 9 -7.86 -0.92 8.59
CA PHE A 9 -8.13 -0.53 7.20
C PHE A 9 -7.24 -1.29 6.18
N GLY A 10 -6.24 -2.03 6.68
CA GLY A 10 -5.38 -2.90 5.87
C GLY A 10 -4.63 -2.15 4.77
N THR A 11 -4.93 -2.45 3.51
CA THR A 11 -4.27 -1.81 2.35
C THR A 11 -4.70 -0.36 2.13
N GLY A 12 -5.72 0.12 2.86
CA GLY A 12 -6.16 1.51 2.83
C GLY A 12 -5.73 2.30 4.05
N ASN A 13 -5.51 3.59 3.87
CA ASN A 13 -5.44 4.57 4.95
C ASN A 13 -6.04 5.87 4.43
N ASP A 14 -5.40 6.43 3.40
CA ASP A 14 -5.88 7.50 2.51
C ASP A 14 -6.87 8.48 3.17
N TYR A 15 -7.98 8.81 2.52
CA TYR A 15 -9.06 9.57 3.15
C TYR A 15 -9.98 8.66 3.99
N SER A 16 -9.90 7.34 3.78
CA SER A 16 -10.79 6.34 4.39
C SER A 16 -10.82 6.41 5.91
N THR A 17 -9.66 6.57 6.56
CA THR A 17 -9.58 6.67 8.03
C THR A 17 -10.31 7.88 8.60
N ARG A 18 -10.33 9.00 7.86
CA ARG A 18 -11.03 10.24 8.22
C ARG A 18 -12.52 10.13 7.91
N VAL A 19 -12.87 9.63 6.73
CA VAL A 19 -14.26 9.50 6.28
C VAL A 19 -15.02 8.51 7.17
N ALA A 20 -14.41 7.38 7.55
CA ALA A 20 -15.04 6.38 8.41
C ALA A 20 -15.56 6.97 9.75
N ARG A 21 -14.84 7.94 10.31
CA ARG A 21 -15.21 8.61 11.58
C ARG A 21 -16.11 9.82 11.41
N SER A 22 -16.14 10.38 10.20
CA SER A 22 -16.97 11.55 9.88
C SER A 22 -18.34 11.14 9.32
N ALA A 23 -18.46 9.89 8.84
CA ALA A 23 -19.69 9.34 8.30
C ALA A 23 -20.75 9.18 9.40
N LYS A 24 -22.02 9.41 9.04
CA LYS A 24 -23.16 9.16 9.95
C LYS A 24 -23.37 7.67 10.23
N LYS A 25 -22.93 6.83 9.29
CA LYS A 25 -23.01 5.38 9.34
C LYS A 25 -21.74 4.77 8.78
N LEU A 26 -21.13 3.87 9.53
CA LEU A 26 -19.99 3.07 9.11
C LEU A 26 -20.38 1.59 9.02
N ILE A 27 -20.23 1.04 7.83
CA ILE A 27 -20.41 -0.39 7.56
C ILE A 27 -19.05 -0.97 7.22
N VAL A 28 -18.67 -2.08 7.85
CA VAL A 28 -17.42 -2.78 7.54
C VAL A 28 -17.72 -4.16 6.95
N GLU A 29 -16.94 -4.56 5.95
CA GLU A 29 -16.87 -5.92 5.45
C GLU A 29 -15.58 -6.57 5.99
N VAL A 30 -15.73 -7.57 6.84
CA VAL A 30 -14.60 -8.27 7.46
C VAL A 30 -14.09 -9.33 6.48
N ASN A 31 -12.84 -9.18 6.10
CA ASN A 31 -12.15 -10.09 5.21
C ASN A 31 -10.83 -10.58 5.84
N GLN A 32 -10.67 -11.91 6.01
CA GLN A 32 -9.45 -12.51 6.55
C GLN A 32 -8.21 -12.31 5.67
N TYR A 33 -8.39 -12.06 4.38
CA TYR A 33 -7.32 -11.75 3.43
C TYR A 33 -6.88 -10.27 3.50
N MET A 34 -7.64 -9.40 4.17
CA MET A 34 -7.21 -8.03 4.44
C MET A 34 -6.10 -8.04 5.51
N PRO A 35 -4.87 -7.59 5.20
CA PRO A 35 -3.76 -7.63 6.15
C PRO A 35 -4.03 -6.70 7.34
N ARG A 36 -3.52 -7.06 8.52
CA ARG A 36 -3.50 -6.15 9.66
C ARG A 36 -2.29 -5.23 9.57
N VAL A 37 -2.55 -3.96 9.29
CA VAL A 37 -1.52 -2.95 9.01
C VAL A 37 -1.47 -1.91 10.14
N TYR A 38 -0.25 -1.54 10.53
CA TYR A 38 0.00 -0.44 11.46
C TYR A 38 0.01 0.90 10.73
N GLY A 39 -0.47 1.94 11.39
CA GLY A 39 -0.44 3.30 10.85
C GLY A 39 -1.28 4.25 11.70
N GLU A 40 -1.06 5.55 11.52
CA GLU A 40 -1.88 6.57 12.16
C GLU A 40 -3.34 6.40 11.74
N GLY A 41 -4.25 6.27 12.70
CA GLY A 41 -5.68 6.11 12.45
C GLY A 41 -6.10 4.82 11.73
N ALA A 42 -5.16 3.91 11.44
CA ALA A 42 -5.34 2.70 10.61
C ALA A 42 -6.11 1.57 11.31
N VAL A 43 -6.46 1.75 12.58
CA VAL A 43 -7.33 0.83 13.33
C VAL A 43 -8.64 1.51 13.68
N ILE A 44 -9.71 0.72 13.81
CA ILE A 44 -11.05 1.19 14.19
C ILE A 44 -11.67 0.22 15.20
N HIS A 45 -12.20 0.75 16.30
CA HIS A 45 -12.79 -0.08 17.34
C HIS A 45 -14.24 -0.46 16.96
N ILE A 46 -14.72 -1.63 17.39
CA ILE A 46 -16.08 -2.09 17.11
C ILE A 46 -17.18 -1.10 17.57
N SER A 47 -16.91 -0.28 18.58
CA SER A 47 -17.84 0.78 19.01
C SER A 47 -18.01 1.93 18.03
N GLU A 48 -17.12 2.06 17.04
CA GLU A 48 -17.19 3.06 15.97
C GLU A 48 -17.93 2.53 14.72
N VAL A 49 -18.37 1.26 14.74
CA VAL A 49 -18.97 0.56 13.59
C VAL A 49 -20.47 0.38 13.79
N ASP A 50 -21.28 0.76 12.80
CA ASP A 50 -22.74 0.62 12.85
C ASP A 50 -23.25 -0.73 12.36
N ALA A 51 -22.55 -1.37 11.42
CA ALA A 51 -22.91 -2.68 10.90
C ALA A 51 -21.68 -3.46 10.41
N ILE A 52 -21.75 -4.79 10.50
CA ILE A 52 -20.70 -5.71 10.12
C ILE A 52 -21.29 -6.76 9.19
N VAL A 53 -20.61 -7.01 8.07
CA VAL A 53 -20.80 -8.19 7.23
C VAL A 53 -19.46 -8.94 7.13
N GLU A 54 -19.50 -10.23 6.85
CA GLU A 54 -18.29 -11.06 6.68
C GLU A 54 -18.27 -11.66 5.29
N ASN A 55 -17.15 -11.48 4.59
CA ASN A 55 -16.91 -12.03 3.27
C ASN A 55 -15.41 -12.27 3.11
N HIS A 56 -15.02 -13.49 2.77
CA HIS A 56 -13.63 -13.92 2.85
C HIS A 56 -13.13 -14.36 1.49
N GLU A 57 -12.71 -13.38 0.69
CA GLU A 57 -12.20 -13.57 -0.66
C GLU A 57 -10.80 -12.95 -0.78
N PRO A 58 -9.91 -13.52 -1.61
CA PRO A 58 -8.63 -12.88 -1.93
C PRO A 58 -8.83 -11.43 -2.39
N LEU A 59 -7.89 -10.55 -2.01
CA LEU A 59 -7.92 -9.17 -2.47
C LEU A 59 -7.66 -9.12 -3.99
N ILE A 60 -8.17 -8.07 -4.63
CA ILE A 60 -7.88 -7.83 -6.05
C ILE A 60 -6.39 -7.56 -6.24
N GLU A 61 -5.79 -8.22 -7.23
CA GLU A 61 -4.40 -8.00 -7.61
C GLU A 61 -4.30 -7.01 -8.77
N LEU A 62 -3.25 -6.20 -8.76
CA LEU A 62 -2.90 -5.37 -9.91
C LEU A 62 -2.30 -6.26 -11.00
N PRO A 63 -2.79 -6.19 -12.26
CA PRO A 63 -2.21 -6.97 -13.35
C PRO A 63 -0.74 -6.62 -13.60
N VAL A 64 0.11 -7.64 -13.66
CA VAL A 64 1.52 -7.48 -14.04
C VAL A 64 1.60 -7.00 -15.48
N ARG A 65 2.37 -5.94 -15.73
CA ARG A 65 2.59 -5.40 -17.07
C ARG A 65 3.97 -5.82 -17.57
N THR A 66 4.04 -6.23 -18.83
CA THR A 66 5.32 -6.54 -19.48
C THR A 66 6.06 -5.24 -19.79
N ALA A 67 7.32 -5.17 -19.37
CA ALA A 67 8.21 -4.06 -19.70
C ALA A 67 8.51 -4.00 -21.21
N VAL A 68 8.70 -2.79 -21.72
CA VAL A 68 9.22 -2.54 -23.07
C VAL A 68 10.68 -2.07 -23.04
N ALA A 69 11.34 -2.00 -24.20
CA ALA A 69 12.75 -1.63 -24.28
C ALA A 69 13.02 -0.22 -23.74
N GLU A 70 12.06 0.69 -23.93
CA GLU A 70 12.08 2.05 -23.41
C GLU A 70 12.08 2.08 -21.88
N ASP A 71 11.33 1.18 -21.22
CA ASP A 71 11.30 1.12 -19.75
C ASP A 71 12.68 0.76 -19.19
N ILE A 72 13.40 -0.16 -19.85
CA ILE A 72 14.74 -0.57 -19.44
C ILE A 72 15.70 0.62 -19.53
N ALA A 73 15.69 1.35 -20.66
CA ALA A 73 16.54 2.52 -20.83
C ALA A 73 16.23 3.63 -19.80
N ILE A 74 14.93 3.90 -19.57
CA ILE A 74 14.49 4.90 -18.60
C ILE A 74 14.87 4.49 -17.18
N SER A 75 14.73 3.21 -16.82
CA SER A 75 15.06 2.71 -15.48
C SER A 75 16.53 2.92 -15.12
N GLN A 76 17.44 2.67 -16.05
CA GLN A 76 18.88 2.87 -15.84
C GLN A 76 19.24 4.35 -15.67
N ILE A 77 18.61 5.22 -16.47
CA ILE A 77 18.80 6.67 -16.34
C ILE A 77 18.32 7.13 -14.97
N ILE A 78 17.11 6.75 -14.57
CA ILE A 78 16.55 7.14 -13.27
C ILE A 78 17.39 6.61 -12.12
N ALA A 79 17.79 5.33 -12.16
CA ALA A 79 18.60 4.72 -11.12
C ALA A 79 19.94 5.46 -10.92
N SER A 80 20.55 5.96 -12.00
CA SER A 80 21.79 6.76 -11.90
C SER A 80 21.63 8.11 -11.20
N LEU A 81 20.39 8.60 -11.03
CA LEU A 81 20.07 9.85 -10.34
C LEU A 81 19.72 9.64 -8.86
N VAL A 82 19.53 8.39 -8.43
CA VAL A 82 19.19 8.07 -7.04
C VAL A 82 20.48 7.88 -6.26
N PRO A 83 20.74 8.69 -5.21
CA PRO A 83 21.87 8.43 -4.32
C PRO A 83 21.52 7.36 -3.27
N ASP A 84 22.56 6.76 -2.67
CA ASP A 84 22.42 6.06 -1.38
C ASP A 84 21.76 6.98 -0.35
N GLY A 85 20.93 6.43 0.53
CA GLY A 85 20.19 7.21 1.53
C GLY A 85 18.95 7.94 1.00
N ALA A 86 18.60 7.80 -0.28
CA ALA A 86 17.42 8.48 -0.84
C ALA A 86 16.10 8.00 -0.21
N CYS A 87 15.15 8.92 -0.01
CA CYS A 87 13.78 8.60 0.39
C CYS A 87 12.88 8.53 -0.84
N LEU A 88 12.38 7.34 -1.15
CA LEU A 88 11.74 7.02 -2.42
C LEU A 88 10.21 7.19 -2.37
N GLN A 89 9.70 7.72 -3.47
CA GLN A 89 8.29 7.69 -3.86
C GLN A 89 8.21 7.16 -5.29
N MET A 90 7.29 6.24 -5.54
CA MET A 90 7.09 5.64 -6.86
C MET A 90 5.64 5.22 -7.08
N GLY A 91 5.25 5.09 -8.35
CA GLY A 91 3.95 4.54 -8.74
C GLY A 91 3.98 3.02 -8.89
N VAL A 92 2.98 2.47 -9.59
CA VAL A 92 2.88 1.04 -9.92
C VAL A 92 3.13 0.79 -11.40
N GLY A 93 3.61 -0.41 -11.73
CA GLY A 93 3.76 -0.89 -13.11
C GLY A 93 5.20 -1.30 -13.47
N ALA A 94 5.40 -1.66 -14.73
CA ALA A 94 6.65 -2.25 -15.19
C ALA A 94 7.89 -1.34 -15.00
N LEU A 95 7.74 -0.03 -15.23
CA LEU A 95 8.86 0.90 -15.08
C LEU A 95 9.29 1.10 -13.61
N PRO A 96 8.40 1.39 -12.64
CA PRO A 96 8.75 1.37 -11.21
C PRO A 96 9.45 0.07 -10.77
N GLU A 97 8.96 -1.08 -11.22
CA GLU A 97 9.58 -2.38 -10.92
C GLU A 97 11.01 -2.47 -11.45
N LEU A 98 11.26 -2.02 -12.69
CA LEU A 98 12.61 -1.98 -13.25
C LEU A 98 13.53 -0.98 -12.52
N ILE A 99 13.00 0.16 -12.08
CA ILE A 99 13.75 1.14 -11.30
C ILE A 99 14.18 0.48 -9.97
N CYS A 100 13.26 -0.12 -9.21
CA CYS A 100 13.62 -0.80 -7.97
C CYS A 100 14.65 -1.91 -8.18
N ASN A 101 14.49 -2.70 -9.24
CA ASN A 101 15.46 -3.73 -9.62
C ASN A 101 16.86 -3.13 -9.89
N ALA A 102 16.94 -1.96 -10.51
CA ALA A 102 18.19 -1.25 -10.75
C ALA A 102 18.77 -0.58 -9.49
N LEU A 103 17.95 -0.38 -8.45
CA LEU A 103 18.36 0.21 -7.17
C LEU A 103 18.84 -0.83 -6.15
N LYS A 104 18.83 -2.13 -6.45
CA LYS A 104 19.20 -3.23 -5.51
C LYS A 104 20.57 -3.11 -4.85
N GLU A 105 21.51 -2.43 -5.50
CA GLU A 105 22.87 -2.23 -4.98
C GLU A 105 23.02 -0.93 -4.15
N HIS A 106 21.98 -0.12 -4.04
CA HIS A 106 21.97 1.07 -3.19
C HIS A 106 21.73 0.70 -1.73
N ASN A 107 22.26 1.51 -0.83
CA ASN A 107 22.21 1.31 0.61
C ASN A 107 21.41 2.43 1.28
N ASP A 108 20.85 2.10 2.44
CA ASP A 108 20.14 3.04 3.33
C ASP A 108 18.95 3.77 2.67
N LEU A 109 18.35 3.19 1.65
CA LEU A 109 17.15 3.74 1.02
C LEU A 109 15.97 3.78 2.01
N GLY A 110 15.24 4.89 2.00
CA GLY A 110 14.01 5.10 2.77
C GLY A 110 12.77 5.07 1.88
N VAL A 111 11.59 4.91 2.50
CA VAL A 111 10.30 4.88 1.79
C VAL A 111 9.34 5.90 2.41
N HIS A 112 8.84 6.81 1.59
CA HIS A 112 7.70 7.67 1.89
C HIS A 112 6.90 7.88 0.61
N THR A 113 5.91 7.03 0.39
CA THR A 113 5.21 6.92 -0.89
C THR A 113 3.69 6.97 -0.72
N GLU A 114 2.98 7.44 -1.73
CA GLU A 114 1.51 7.48 -1.76
C GLU A 114 0.92 6.06 -1.82
N ALA A 115 1.44 5.23 -2.72
CA ALA A 115 1.05 3.84 -2.89
C ALA A 115 2.26 2.94 -2.66
N LEU A 116 2.11 1.95 -1.78
CA LEU A 116 3.10 0.89 -1.60
C LEU A 116 2.88 -0.18 -2.67
N ASN A 117 3.93 -0.52 -3.41
CA ASN A 117 3.92 -1.50 -4.49
C ASN A 117 4.75 -2.74 -4.09
N PRO A 118 4.74 -3.84 -4.88
CA PRO A 118 5.48 -5.06 -4.57
C PRO A 118 7.01 -4.97 -4.75
N ASP A 119 7.52 -3.85 -5.24
CA ASP A 119 8.81 -3.82 -5.95
C ASP A 119 10.02 -3.53 -5.03
N TRP A 120 9.86 -3.50 -3.71
CA TRP A 120 10.89 -3.10 -2.73
C TRP A 120 11.76 -4.27 -2.24
#